data_AF-A0A1J5WF90-F1
#
_entry.id   AF-A0A1J5WF90-F1
#
_cell.length_a   1.000
_cell.length_b   1.000
_cell.length_c   1.000
_cell.angle_alpha   90.00
_cell.angle_beta   90.00
_cell.angle_gamma   90.00
#
_symmetry.space_group_name_H-M   'P 1'
#
loop_
_entity.id
_entity.type
_entity.pdbx_description
1 polymer ?
#
loop_
_entity_poly.entity_id
_entity_poly.type
_entity_poly.pdbx_seq_one_letter_code
_entity_poly.pdbx_strand_id
1 'polypeptide(L)'
;METRTITLKHRDMFFVFTDKSVFIFPEDEYNSFQKDKEGYTCLKRKYLSEVTDRDVERVICIVCHKEAELEDFVSPMCREMHFVLCRECLEYLKGRTDKREVVCPYCKEKKSDKAYQKEILGVLFSLMSHKTLHSLELRPDTEVKTVTRLARETKVVLSNITIASSLFFELLAKAAVEVQN
;
A
#
# COMPACT_ATOMS: atom_id res chain seq x y z
N MET A 1 15.14 0.30 -15.10
CA MET A 1 14.23 -0.86 -15.02
C MET A 1 12.92 -0.35 -14.46
N GLU A 2 11.80 -0.59 -15.14
CA GLU A 2 10.49 -0.16 -14.66
C GLU A 2 10.16 -0.87 -13.34
N THR A 3 9.95 -0.10 -12.27
CA THR A 3 9.35 -0.56 -11.00
C THR A 3 7.96 -1.09 -11.29
N ARG A 4 7.85 -2.40 -11.52
CA ARG A 4 6.57 -3.08 -11.82
C ARG A 4 6.03 -3.70 -10.55
N THR A 5 5.07 -3.04 -9.93
CA THR A 5 4.26 -3.65 -8.87
C THR A 5 3.37 -4.73 -9.47
N ILE A 6 3.49 -5.97 -9.00
CA ILE A 6 2.63 -7.09 -9.39
C ILE A 6 1.71 -7.39 -8.22
N THR A 7 0.41 -7.56 -8.47
CA THR A 7 -0.54 -7.98 -7.44
C THR A 7 -1.16 -9.31 -7.83
N LEU A 8 -1.13 -10.28 -6.91
CA LEU A 8 -1.76 -11.59 -7.07
C LEU A 8 -2.69 -11.86 -5.89
N LYS A 9 -3.90 -12.34 -6.17
CA LYS A 9 -4.87 -12.75 -5.14
C LYS A 9 -4.69 -14.25 -4.85
N HIS A 10 -4.75 -14.62 -3.57
CA HIS A 10 -4.91 -16.00 -3.14
C HIS A 10 -5.82 -16.05 -1.92
N ARG A 11 -7.00 -16.66 -2.10
CA ARG A 11 -8.12 -16.58 -1.15
C ARG A 11 -8.38 -15.12 -0.76
N ASP A 12 -8.56 -14.84 0.52
CA ASP A 12 -8.88 -13.51 1.05
C ASP A 12 -7.61 -12.68 1.33
N MET A 13 -6.51 -13.01 0.65
CA MET A 13 -5.23 -12.31 0.76
C MET A 13 -4.76 -11.80 -0.61
N PHE A 14 -4.19 -10.59 -0.61
CA PHE A 14 -3.52 -10.01 -1.76
C PHE A 14 -2.02 -9.92 -1.52
N PHE A 15 -1.26 -10.48 -2.44
CA PHE A 15 0.20 -10.43 -2.47
C PHE A 15 0.63 -9.32 -3.43
N VAL A 16 1.21 -8.26 -2.88
CA VAL A 16 1.73 -7.12 -3.62
C VAL A 16 3.25 -7.19 -3.66
N PHE A 17 3.76 -7.57 -4.83
CA PHE A 17 5.19 -7.68 -5.12
C PHE A 17 5.72 -6.32 -5.56
N THR A 18 6.71 -5.83 -4.83
CA THR A 18 7.50 -4.65 -5.18
C THR A 18 8.93 -5.07 -5.52
N ASP A 19 9.76 -4.14 -5.99
CA ASP A 19 11.16 -4.42 -6.34
C ASP A 19 11.93 -5.09 -5.19
N LYS A 20 11.66 -4.68 -3.95
CA LYS A 20 12.43 -5.05 -2.76
C LYS A 20 11.71 -5.99 -1.79
N SER A 21 10.39 -6.03 -1.78
CA SER A 21 9.63 -6.81 -0.80
C SER A 21 8.26 -7.26 -1.31
N VAL A 22 7.69 -8.24 -0.61
CA VAL A 22 6.31 -8.67 -0.81
C VAL A 22 5.48 -8.17 0.36
N PHE A 23 4.32 -7.58 0.08
CA PHE A 23 3.35 -7.21 1.10
C PHE A 23 2.12 -8.11 0.97
N ILE A 24 1.62 -8.61 2.09
CA ILE A 24 0.40 -9.40 2.16
C ILE A 24 -0.66 -8.54 2.82
N PHE A 25 -1.75 -8.32 2.11
CA PHE A 25 -2.90 -7.57 2.59
C PHE A 25 -4.08 -8.52 2.82
N PRO A 26 -4.82 -8.33 3.91
CA PRO A 26 -6.21 -8.77 3.98
C PRO A 26 -7.02 -8.20 2.81
N GLU A 27 -7.99 -8.96 2.30
CA GLU A 27 -8.81 -8.54 1.16
C GLU A 27 -9.56 -7.23 1.41
N ASP A 28 -10.12 -7.03 2.60
CA ASP A 28 -10.83 -5.81 2.98
C ASP A 28 -9.90 -4.58 3.01
N GLU A 29 -8.67 -4.75 3.49
CA GLU A 29 -7.65 -3.72 3.50
C GLU A 29 -7.18 -3.38 2.07
N TYR A 30 -6.90 -4.38 1.23
CA TYR A 30 -6.47 -4.18 -0.16
C TYR A 30 -7.58 -3.56 -1.02
N ASN A 31 -8.82 -4.03 -0.88
CA ASN A 31 -9.96 -3.47 -1.60
C ASN A 31 -10.21 -2.00 -1.22
N SER A 32 -9.79 -1.60 -0.03
CA SER A 32 -9.84 -0.19 0.37
C SER A 32 -8.68 0.63 -0.19
N PHE A 33 -7.57 -0.03 -0.56
CA PHE A 33 -6.39 0.57 -1.17
C PHE A 33 -6.60 0.94 -2.65
N GLN A 34 -7.29 0.06 -3.41
CA GLN A 34 -7.37 0.12 -4.86
C GLN A 34 -8.69 0.69 -5.42
N LYS A 35 -9.48 1.40 -4.61
CA LYS A 35 -10.86 1.77 -4.98
C LYS A 35 -11.00 2.84 -6.07
N ASP A 36 -9.92 3.41 -6.61
CA ASP A 36 -10.02 4.51 -7.56
C ASP A 36 -9.66 4.16 -9.01
N LYS A 37 -10.67 4.19 -9.89
CA LYS A 37 -10.49 4.14 -11.34
C LYS A 37 -9.84 5.40 -11.90
N GLU A 38 -9.75 6.48 -11.13
CA GLU A 38 -9.20 7.79 -11.52
C GLU A 38 -7.75 8.03 -11.04
N GLY A 39 -7.12 7.03 -10.42
CA GLY A 39 -5.67 6.98 -10.23
C GLY A 39 -5.12 7.45 -8.89
N TYR A 40 -5.96 7.85 -7.92
CA TYR A 40 -5.49 8.12 -6.56
C TYR A 40 -5.40 6.84 -5.74
N THR A 41 -4.21 6.61 -5.16
CA THR A 41 -4.04 5.55 -4.16
C THR A 41 -4.43 6.08 -2.79
N CYS A 42 -5.32 5.37 -2.09
CA CYS A 42 -5.68 5.68 -0.71
C CYS A 42 -5.17 4.56 0.21
N LEU A 43 -4.81 4.88 1.45
CA LEU A 43 -4.61 3.87 2.50
C LEU A 43 -5.07 4.42 3.85
N LYS A 44 -5.26 3.55 4.83
CA LYS A 44 -5.52 4.00 6.20
C LYS A 44 -4.28 4.68 6.78
N ARG A 45 -4.44 5.82 7.46
CA ARG A 45 -3.33 6.57 8.09
C ARG A 45 -2.47 5.67 8.98
N LYS A 46 -3.06 4.72 9.71
CA LYS A 46 -2.34 3.84 10.65
C LYS A 46 -1.20 3.03 10.04
N TYR A 47 -1.22 2.79 8.74
CA TYR A 47 -0.10 2.10 8.10
C TYR A 47 1.05 3.04 7.82
N LEU A 48 0.86 4.36 7.72
CA LEU A 48 2.00 5.27 7.64
C LEU A 48 2.70 5.23 9.00
N SER A 49 4.02 4.97 9.01
CA SER A 49 4.80 4.96 10.24
C SER A 49 4.49 6.20 11.06
N GLU A 50 4.43 6.04 12.39
CA GLU A 50 4.80 7.15 13.26
C GLU A 50 6.19 7.57 12.77
N VAL A 51 6.31 8.73 12.15
CA VAL A 51 7.62 9.33 11.89
C VAL A 51 8.14 9.61 13.28
N THR A 52 8.87 8.65 13.85
CA THR A 52 9.42 8.70 15.20
C THR A 52 10.62 9.64 15.18
N ASP A 53 10.35 10.94 15.20
CA ASP A 53 11.13 11.88 16.00
C ASP A 53 10.25 13.11 16.28
N ARG A 54 10.61 13.84 17.33
CA ARG A 54 9.82 14.91 17.96
C ARG A 54 9.18 15.85 16.92
N ASP A 55 7.89 16.16 17.12
CA ASP A 55 6.96 16.83 16.20
C ASP A 55 6.37 15.89 15.14
N VAL A 56 5.37 15.11 15.54
CA VAL A 56 4.53 14.33 14.61
C VAL A 56 4.01 15.29 13.55
N GLU A 57 4.59 15.27 12.35
CA GLU A 57 4.04 15.96 11.19
C GLU A 57 2.62 15.44 11.02
N ARG A 58 1.65 16.25 11.47
CA ARG A 58 0.25 15.90 11.46
C ARG A 58 -0.11 15.60 10.01
N VAL A 59 -0.67 14.42 9.77
CA VAL A 59 -1.16 14.05 8.44
C VAL A 59 -2.44 14.86 8.20
N ILE A 60 -2.28 16.03 7.59
CA ILE A 60 -3.36 17.01 7.41
C ILE A 60 -3.89 16.95 5.99
N CYS A 61 -5.21 16.97 5.85
CA CYS A 61 -5.84 17.14 4.56
C CYS A 61 -5.69 18.58 4.08
N ILE A 62 -5.12 18.79 2.89
CA ILE A 62 -4.92 20.14 2.31
C ILE A 62 -6.22 20.90 2.03
N VAL A 63 -7.36 20.21 1.90
CA VAL A 63 -8.64 20.84 1.58
C VAL A 63 -9.35 21.28 2.85
N CYS A 64 -9.65 20.33 3.74
CA CYS A 64 -10.41 20.63 4.97
C CYS A 64 -9.52 21.04 6.16
N HIS A 65 -8.19 20.95 6.03
CA HIS A 65 -7.21 21.27 7.07
C HIS A 65 -7.39 20.49 8.38
N LYS A 66 -8.19 19.42 8.35
CA LYS A 66 -8.34 18.49 9.47
C LYS A 66 -7.20 17.48 9.46
N GLU A 67 -6.75 17.13 10.65
CA GLU A 67 -5.86 15.99 10.84
C GLU A 67 -6.67 14.71 10.59
N ALA A 68 -6.12 13.80 9.78
CA ALA A 68 -6.74 12.51 9.51
C ALA A 68 -6.58 11.59 10.73
N GLU A 69 -7.59 10.87 11.17
CA GLU A 69 -7.46 9.86 12.23
C GLU A 69 -6.75 8.59 11.73
N LEU A 70 -6.36 7.69 12.65
CA LEU A 70 -5.62 6.46 12.29
C LEU A 70 -6.39 5.56 11.31
N GLU A 71 -7.71 5.46 11.44
CA GLU A 71 -8.55 4.65 10.54
C GLU A 71 -8.99 5.42 9.29
N ASP A 72 -8.69 6.72 9.18
CA ASP A 72 -9.06 7.52 8.02
C ASP A 72 -8.24 7.12 6.80
N PHE A 73 -8.93 7.10 5.65
CA PHE A 73 -8.30 6.92 4.37
C PHE A 73 -7.70 8.24 3.88
N VAL A 74 -6.41 8.17 3.58
CA VAL A 74 -5.62 9.30 3.09
C VAL A 74 -4.92 8.95 1.80
N SER A 75 -4.88 9.92 0.89
CA SER A 75 -4.13 9.84 -0.36
C SER A 75 -3.00 10.88 -0.36
N PRO A 76 -1.73 10.47 -0.48
CA PRO A 76 -0.61 11.42 -0.48
C PRO A 76 -0.65 12.38 -1.66
N MET A 77 -0.33 13.65 -1.40
CA MET A 77 -0.29 14.67 -2.44
C MET A 77 1.08 14.79 -3.12
N CYS A 78 2.13 14.27 -2.49
CA CYS A 78 3.49 14.25 -3.02
C CYS A 78 4.32 13.15 -2.36
N ARG A 79 5.50 12.86 -2.91
CA ARG A 79 6.44 11.85 -2.38
C ARG A 79 6.84 12.14 -0.94
N GLU A 80 7.15 13.40 -0.62
CA GLU A 80 7.48 13.85 0.74
C GLU A 80 6.26 13.93 1.66
N MET A 81 5.07 13.57 1.19
CA MET A 81 3.83 13.53 1.99
C MET A 81 3.47 14.82 2.75
N HIS A 82 3.98 16.00 2.36
CA HIS A 82 3.67 17.30 3.00
C HIS A 82 2.17 17.51 3.31
N PHE A 83 1.29 17.00 2.44
CA PHE A 83 -0.14 16.96 2.69
C PHE A 83 -0.77 15.69 2.11
N VAL A 84 -1.99 15.40 2.58
CA VAL A 84 -2.84 14.35 2.03
C VAL A 84 -4.19 14.89 1.55
N LEU A 85 -4.97 14.06 0.86
CA LEU A 85 -6.41 14.21 0.71
C LEU A 85 -7.11 13.18 1.59
N CYS A 86 -8.03 13.61 2.46
CA CYS A 86 -8.94 12.68 3.09
C CYS A 86 -9.97 12.19 2.06
N ARG A 87 -10.57 11.04 2.34
CA ARG A 87 -11.56 10.43 1.44
C ARG A 87 -12.73 11.35 1.10
N GLU A 88 -13.28 12.06 2.08
CA GLU A 88 -14.40 12.98 1.86
C GLU A 88 -14.02 14.10 0.87
N CYS A 89 -12.85 14.70 1.07
CA CYS A 89 -12.36 15.74 0.16
C CYS A 89 -11.99 15.17 -1.20
N LEU A 90 -11.46 13.95 -1.28
CA LEU A 90 -11.23 13.27 -2.56
C LEU A 90 -12.55 13.10 -3.33
N GLU A 91 -13.59 12.57 -2.69
CA GLU A 91 -14.92 12.37 -3.29
C GLU A 91 -15.56 13.72 -3.69
N TYR A 92 -15.42 14.76 -2.87
CA TYR A 92 -15.85 16.12 -3.21
C TYR A 92 -15.12 16.69 -4.44
N LEU A 93 -13.80 16.52 -4.52
CA LEU A 93 -12.99 16.98 -5.65
C LEU A 93 -13.34 16.26 -6.95
N LYS A 94 -13.84 15.03 -6.89
CA LYS A 94 -14.35 14.29 -8.05
C LYS A 94 -15.70 14.81 -8.53
N GLY A 95 -16.60 15.11 -7.60
CA GLY A 95 -17.97 15.53 -7.92
C GLY A 95 -18.09 16.97 -8.40
N ARG A 96 -17.08 17.81 -8.19
CA ARG A 96 -17.19 19.24 -8.53
C ARG A 96 -16.99 19.52 -10.02
N THR A 97 -17.73 20.51 -10.51
CA THR A 97 -17.66 20.97 -11.91
C THR A 97 -16.35 21.70 -12.23
N ASP A 98 -15.74 22.33 -11.22
CA ASP A 98 -14.45 23.00 -11.33
C ASP A 98 -13.29 21.99 -11.25
N LYS A 99 -12.62 21.78 -12.38
CA LYS A 99 -11.50 20.83 -12.50
C LYS A 99 -10.14 21.40 -12.09
N ARG A 100 -10.09 22.53 -11.38
CA ARG A 100 -8.82 23.02 -10.81
C ARG A 100 -8.13 21.90 -10.03
N GLU A 101 -6.87 21.62 -10.32
CA GLU A 101 -6.13 20.61 -9.60
C GLU A 101 -5.71 21.15 -8.22
N VAL A 102 -5.87 20.34 -7.18
CA VAL A 102 -5.29 20.65 -5.88
C VAL A 102 -3.85 20.17 -5.90
N VAL A 103 -2.88 21.09 -5.77
CA VAL A 103 -1.45 20.78 -5.83
C VAL A 103 -0.81 20.88 -4.45
N CYS A 104 0.28 20.14 -4.23
CA CYS A 104 1.10 20.38 -3.05
C CYS A 104 1.78 21.76 -3.23
N PRO A 105 1.70 22.68 -2.26
CA PRO A 105 2.30 24.01 -2.41
C PRO A 105 3.84 23.96 -2.37
N TYR A 106 4.40 22.93 -1.73
CA TYR A 106 5.84 22.72 -1.60
C TYR A 106 6.45 22.02 -2.81
N CYS A 107 5.73 21.05 -3.37
CA CYS A 107 6.17 20.29 -4.54
C CYS A 107 5.48 20.82 -5.79
N LYS A 108 6.24 21.40 -6.73
CA LYS A 108 5.72 21.85 -8.06
C LYS A 108 5.44 20.69 -9.03
N GLU A 109 5.30 19.46 -8.54
CA GLU A 109 5.17 18.24 -9.34
C GLU A 109 3.73 18.05 -9.84
N LYS A 110 3.57 17.66 -11.11
CA LYS A 110 2.26 17.41 -11.74
C LYS A 110 1.76 16.00 -11.38
N LYS A 111 0.51 15.92 -10.91
CA LYS A 111 -0.07 14.75 -10.21
C LYS A 111 -0.66 13.66 -11.10
N SER A 112 -0.96 13.99 -12.34
CA SER A 112 -1.75 13.13 -13.23
C SER A 112 -0.92 12.12 -14.02
N ASP A 113 0.41 12.13 -13.87
CA ASP A 113 1.24 11.12 -14.50
C ASP A 113 1.10 9.77 -13.77
N LYS A 114 0.83 8.71 -14.54
CA LYS A 114 0.82 7.33 -14.02
C LYS A 114 2.16 6.94 -13.40
N ALA A 115 3.27 7.50 -13.91
CA ALA A 115 4.59 7.30 -13.31
C ALA A 115 4.64 7.87 -11.88
N TYR A 116 4.05 9.06 -11.68
CA TYR A 116 3.99 9.72 -10.37
C TYR A 116 3.19 8.92 -9.35
N GLN A 117 2.05 8.36 -9.75
CA GLN A 117 1.23 7.52 -8.88
C GLN A 117 1.94 6.21 -8.51
N LYS A 118 2.70 5.61 -9.45
CA LYS A 118 3.53 4.43 -9.16
C LYS A 118 4.66 4.73 -8.18
N GLU A 119 5.26 5.91 -8.25
CA GLU A 119 6.29 6.33 -7.30
C GLU A 119 5.70 6.61 -5.93
N ILE A 120 4.56 7.30 -5.84
CA ILE A 120 3.83 7.49 -4.57
C ILE A 120 3.51 6.13 -3.95
N LEU A 121 3.06 5.15 -4.72
CA LEU A 121 2.88 3.78 -4.25
C LEU A 121 4.17 3.20 -3.67
N GLY A 122 5.30 3.33 -4.38
CA GLY A 122 6.60 2.86 -3.89
C GLY A 122 7.04 3.53 -2.59
N VAL A 123 6.79 4.83 -2.43
CA VAL A 123 7.07 5.58 -1.20
C VAL A 123 6.15 5.12 -0.07
N LEU A 124 4.85 4.94 -0.34
CA LEU A 124 3.88 4.42 0.61
C LEU A 124 4.30 3.05 1.14
N PHE A 125 4.67 2.12 0.27
CA PHE A 125 5.20 0.81 0.67
C PHE A 125 6.45 0.92 1.53
N SER A 126 7.30 1.92 1.29
CA SER A 126 8.52 2.14 2.07
C SER A 126 8.23 2.72 3.46
N LEU A 127 7.22 3.57 3.58
CA LEU A 127 6.80 4.23 4.82
C LEU A 127 5.84 3.39 5.66
N MET A 128 5.30 2.30 5.10
CA MET A 128 4.33 1.51 5.84
C MET A 128 4.96 0.88 7.09
N SER A 129 4.38 1.11 8.26
CA SER A 129 4.65 0.34 9.47
C SER A 129 4.26 -1.11 9.18
N HIS A 130 5.22 -2.01 9.34
CA HIS A 130 5.03 -3.41 9.00
C HIS A 130 5.61 -4.29 10.09
N LYS A 131 4.89 -5.37 10.40
CA LYS A 131 5.46 -6.49 11.13
C LYS A 131 6.33 -7.27 10.16
N THR A 132 7.65 -7.22 10.34
CA THR A 132 8.58 -8.07 9.59
C THR A 132 8.42 -9.51 10.09
N LEU A 133 8.01 -10.41 9.20
CA LEU A 133 7.99 -11.84 9.50
C LEU A 133 9.27 -12.49 9.00
N HIS A 134 9.92 -13.27 9.87
CA HIS A 134 11.05 -14.13 9.50
C HIS A 134 10.60 -15.42 8.80
N SER A 135 9.37 -15.87 9.09
CA SER A 135 8.75 -17.02 8.47
C SER A 135 7.24 -16.79 8.31
N LEU A 136 6.69 -17.27 7.20
CA LEU A 136 5.26 -17.31 6.91
C LEU A 136 4.89 -18.75 6.53
N GLU A 137 3.89 -19.31 7.19
CA GLU A 137 3.31 -20.59 6.78
C GLU A 137 1.94 -20.36 6.12
N LEU A 138 1.83 -20.79 4.86
CA LEU A 138 0.60 -20.78 4.07
C LEU A 138 -0.02 -22.19 4.13
N ARG A 139 -1.17 -22.28 4.80
CA ARG A 139 -2.03 -23.44 4.96
C ARG A 139 -3.41 -23.17 4.37
N PRO A 140 -4.27 -24.21 4.24
CA PRO A 140 -5.66 -24.05 3.86
C PRO A 140 -6.46 -23.00 4.65
N ASP A 141 -6.10 -22.78 5.90
CA ASP A 141 -6.76 -21.91 6.87
C ASP A 141 -5.97 -20.64 7.20
N THR A 142 -4.86 -20.37 6.49
CA THR A 142 -4.07 -19.15 6.76
C THR A 142 -4.88 -17.91 6.43
N GLU A 143 -5.07 -17.08 7.45
CA GLU A 143 -5.62 -15.73 7.37
C GLU A 143 -4.59 -14.71 7.84
N VAL A 144 -4.53 -13.58 7.15
CA VAL A 144 -3.76 -12.42 7.57
C VAL A 144 -4.75 -11.36 8.04
N LYS A 145 -4.57 -10.85 9.26
CA LYS A 145 -5.46 -9.85 9.87
C LYS A 145 -5.01 -8.40 9.68
N THR A 146 -3.76 -8.20 9.26
CA THR A 146 -3.13 -6.89 9.11
C THR A 146 -2.07 -6.95 8.02
N VAL A 147 -1.83 -5.84 7.30
CA VAL A 147 -0.73 -5.75 6.33
C VAL A 147 0.59 -6.30 6.91
N THR A 148 1.18 -7.25 6.18
CA THR A 148 2.40 -7.95 6.60
C THR A 148 3.45 -7.83 5.51
N ARG A 149 4.71 -7.55 5.87
CA ARG A 149 5.82 -7.49 4.91
C ARG A 149 6.68 -8.75 5.00
N LEU A 150 6.95 -9.36 3.85
CA LEU A 150 7.97 -10.37 3.66
C LEU A 150 9.22 -9.70 3.09
N ALA A 151 10.34 -9.89 3.78
CA ALA A 151 11.66 -9.53 3.29
C ALA A 151 12.20 -10.61 2.35
N ARG A 152 13.28 -10.31 1.61
CA ARG A 152 13.86 -11.25 0.63
C ARG A 152 14.30 -12.59 1.22
N GLU A 153 14.62 -12.60 2.51
CA GLU A 153 15.09 -13.77 3.24
C GLU A 153 13.99 -14.42 4.08
N THR A 154 12.76 -13.92 4.00
CA THR A 154 11.64 -14.52 4.71
C THR A 154 11.41 -15.93 4.16
N LYS A 155 11.33 -16.91 5.07
CA LYS A 155 10.96 -18.27 4.73
C LYS A 155 9.44 -18.35 4.50
N VAL A 156 9.00 -18.88 3.37
CA VAL A 156 7.58 -19.10 3.06
C VAL A 156 7.36 -20.61 2.96
N VAL A 157 6.65 -21.17 3.92
CA VAL A 157 6.30 -22.60 3.94
C VAL A 157 4.93 -22.77 3.33
N LEU A 158 4.82 -23.57 2.27
CA LEU A 158 3.55 -23.98 1.66
C LEU A 158 3.21 -25.36 2.22
N SER A 159 2.22 -25.43 3.11
CA SER A 159 1.86 -26.65 3.84
C SER A 159 0.46 -27.12 3.47
N ASN A 160 0.39 -28.24 2.74
CA ASN A 160 -0.85 -28.86 2.27
C ASN A 160 -1.82 -27.85 1.60
N ILE A 161 -1.29 -26.97 0.75
CA ILE A 161 -2.04 -25.87 0.13
C ILE A 161 -1.90 -25.87 -1.39
N THR A 162 -2.99 -25.57 -2.09
CA THR A 162 -2.97 -25.29 -3.54
C THR A 162 -2.82 -23.80 -3.76
N ILE A 163 -1.80 -23.38 -4.52
CA ILE A 163 -1.61 -21.99 -4.94
C ILE A 163 -1.50 -21.90 -6.47
N ALA A 164 -1.79 -20.71 -7.01
CA ALA A 164 -1.59 -20.46 -8.44
C ALA A 164 -0.10 -20.53 -8.80
N SER A 165 0.23 -21.04 -9.99
CA SER A 165 1.60 -21.12 -10.48
C SER A 165 2.28 -19.74 -10.53
N SER A 166 1.55 -18.70 -10.95
CA SER A 166 2.04 -17.32 -10.95
C SER A 166 2.47 -16.85 -9.55
N LEU A 167 1.66 -17.14 -8.52
CA LEU A 167 2.00 -16.78 -7.15
C LEU A 167 3.21 -17.56 -6.64
N PHE A 168 3.28 -18.85 -6.95
CA PHE A 168 4.42 -19.68 -6.58
C PHE A 168 5.75 -19.14 -7.15
N PHE A 169 5.79 -18.80 -8.44
CA PHE A 169 7.00 -18.30 -9.07
C PHE A 169 7.42 -16.91 -8.56
N GLU A 170 6.45 -16.01 -8.32
CA GLU A 170 6.76 -14.70 -7.74
C GLU A 170 7.26 -14.80 -6.29
N LEU A 171 6.72 -15.74 -5.50
CA LEU A 171 7.23 -16.03 -4.16
C LEU A 171 8.66 -16.59 -4.22
N LEU A 172 8.93 -17.57 -5.10
CA LEU A 172 10.28 -18.11 -5.30
C LEU A 172 11.30 -17.04 -5.71
N ALA A 173 10.88 -16.04 -6.50
CA ALA A 173 11.75 -14.96 -6.93
C ALA A 173 12.12 -13.97 -5.81
N LYS A 174 11.35 -13.94 -4.71
CA LYS A 174 11.44 -12.91 -3.66
C LYS A 174 11.53 -13.45 -2.23
N ALA A 175 11.46 -14.76 -2.03
CA ALA A 175 11.46 -15.39 -0.71
C ALA A 175 12.00 -16.83 -0.81
N ALA A 176 12.42 -17.40 0.33
CA ALA A 176 12.83 -18.79 0.41
C ALA A 176 11.58 -19.67 0.58
N VAL A 177 11.15 -20.35 -0.49
CA VAL A 177 9.94 -21.19 -0.45
C VAL A 177 10.28 -22.64 -0.08
N GLU A 178 9.61 -23.16 0.94
CA GLU A 178 9.64 -24.59 1.31
C GLU A 178 8.27 -25.20 1.06
N VAL A 179 8.22 -26.38 0.44
CA VAL A 179 6.96 -27.10 0.21
C VAL A 179 6.91 -28.28 1.18
N GLN A 180 5.86 -28.33 1.98
CA GLN A 180 5.53 -29.41 2.88
C GLN A 180 4.18 -30.01 2.48
N ASN A 181 4.14 -31.33 2.36
CA ASN A 181 2.92 -32.09 2.06
C ASN A 181 2.43 -32.81 3.29
#